data_AF-A0A7X7RS37-F1
#
_entry.id   AF-A0A7X7RS37-F1
#
_cell.length_a   1.000
_cell.length_b   1.000
_cell.length_c   1.000
_cell.angle_alpha   90.00
_cell.angle_beta   90.00
_cell.angle_gamma   90.00
#
_symmetry.space_group_name_H-M   'P 1'
#
loop_
_entity.id
_entity.type
_entity.pdbx_description
1 polymer ?
#
loop_
_entity_poly.entity_id
_entity_poly.type
_entity_poly.pdbx_seq_one_letter_code
_entity_poly.pdbx_strand_id
1 'polypeptide(L)'
;MPATESSSSRSSGIAPHPLCDQLQYVCLGSGKYRYGAQYKVKYIEYMKGLKAWAESEYSHPKVKAIYNYCHNCDLLSDLISTAIINVDENGKLTEEKIEGTQYEKCLVRWVVYSDDETNPKTWEDKTLFDSYYNYNNSIQNPSEADICYVTGVKSSIATNHPKGIVRATYGAKLISTNDSANYTYRGRFSEWNQAAVIGLESSQKAHNALSWLVANQGQNMGGRTYVAWNPKGKKIPKAGGIFDDFDDVADMTTNTMPEYKEKLNDLLKGYRKELDAHDDVVIIVLDAATTGRLSVAYYNELRSSDFIDRIQLWHETCCWFFKWFNKEGTMVENITSPITSSIIKCSF
;
A
#
# COMPACT_ATOMS: atom_id res chain seq x y z
N MET A 1 7.14 4.56 4.61
CA MET A 1 7.96 4.81 5.81
C MET A 1 8.90 3.64 5.99
N PRO A 2 10.12 3.86 6.49
CA PRO A 2 11.06 2.76 6.71
C PRO A 2 10.51 1.78 7.75
N ALA A 3 10.72 0.48 7.53
CA ALA A 3 10.23 -0.58 8.39
C ALA A 3 11.07 -1.86 8.21
N THR A 4 11.29 -2.62 9.29
CA THR A 4 11.82 -3.99 9.22
C THR A 4 10.75 -4.98 8.75
N GLU A 5 11.14 -6.18 8.32
CA GLU A 5 10.18 -7.26 7.99
C GLU A 5 9.24 -7.58 9.17
N SER A 6 9.81 -7.70 10.37
CA SER A 6 9.06 -8.01 11.59
C SER A 6 8.07 -6.90 11.94
N SER A 7 8.45 -5.62 11.79
CA SER A 7 7.54 -4.50 12.04
C SER A 7 6.44 -4.39 10.99
N SER A 8 6.76 -4.60 9.70
CA SER A 8 5.81 -4.52 8.58
C SER A 8 4.73 -5.59 8.63
N SER A 9 5.06 -6.74 9.22
CA SER A 9 4.16 -7.89 9.33
C SER A 9 3.51 -8.03 10.71
N ARG A 10 3.87 -7.16 11.68
CA ARG A 10 3.44 -7.20 13.08
C ARG A 10 1.92 -7.41 13.19
N SER A 11 1.53 -8.55 13.74
CA SER A 11 0.15 -8.88 14.14
C SER A 11 0.06 -9.01 15.66
N SER A 12 1.09 -9.59 16.27
CA SER A 12 1.35 -9.69 17.70
C SER A 12 2.85 -9.58 17.96
N GLY A 13 3.25 -9.37 19.22
CA GLY A 13 4.66 -9.25 19.62
C GLY A 13 5.23 -7.83 19.57
N ILE A 14 6.52 -7.71 19.92
CA ILE A 14 7.23 -6.45 20.06
C ILE A 14 8.20 -6.30 18.89
N ALA A 15 7.80 -5.53 17.88
CA ALA A 15 8.59 -5.26 16.69
C ALA A 15 8.39 -3.80 16.26
N PRO A 16 9.05 -2.82 16.92
CA PRO A 16 8.86 -1.40 16.63
C PRO A 16 9.17 -1.04 15.17
N HIS A 17 8.42 -0.10 14.61
CA HIS A 17 8.85 0.63 13.43
C HIS A 17 10.05 1.51 13.80
N PRO A 18 11.03 1.66 12.88
CA PRO A 18 12.33 2.25 13.19
C PRO A 18 12.30 3.76 13.48
N LEU A 19 11.25 4.48 13.06
CA LEU A 19 11.17 5.94 13.23
C LEU A 19 9.79 6.40 13.69
N CYS A 20 8.77 6.17 12.85
CA CYS A 20 7.38 6.55 13.11
C CYS A 20 6.60 5.30 13.55
N ASP A 21 6.16 5.25 14.80
CA ASP A 21 5.35 4.16 15.34
C ASP A 21 4.22 4.71 16.21
N GLN A 22 3.36 3.82 16.70
CA GLN A 22 2.31 4.13 17.63
C GLN A 22 2.89 4.70 18.93
N LEU A 23 2.17 5.62 19.56
CA LEU A 23 2.62 6.34 20.76
C LEU A 23 3.12 5.41 21.87
N GLN A 24 2.50 4.22 22.03
CA GLN A 24 2.93 3.19 22.97
C GLN A 24 4.33 2.59 22.75
N TYR A 25 4.94 2.80 21.58
CA TYR A 25 6.33 2.42 21.27
C TYR A 25 7.27 3.61 21.42
N VAL A 26 6.79 4.81 21.08
CA VAL A 26 7.64 6.01 20.99
C VAL A 26 7.83 6.68 22.35
N CYS A 27 6.90 6.49 23.28
CA CYS A 27 6.95 7.12 24.59
C CYS A 27 6.45 6.19 25.71
N LEU A 28 7.18 6.14 26.82
CA LEU A 28 6.74 5.51 28.07
C LEU A 28 6.09 6.52 29.05
N GLY A 29 6.43 7.80 28.91
CA GLY A 29 6.12 8.86 29.87
C GLY A 29 7.05 8.87 31.08
N SER A 30 7.09 9.99 31.81
CA SER A 30 7.91 10.17 33.01
C SER A 30 7.11 10.78 34.18
N GLY A 31 7.65 10.62 35.40
CA GLY A 31 7.05 11.23 36.60
C GLY A 31 5.58 10.85 36.84
N LYS A 32 4.70 11.86 36.86
CA LYS A 32 3.24 11.73 37.08
C LYS A 32 2.51 11.10 35.89
N TYR A 33 3.03 11.25 34.67
CA TYR A 33 2.36 10.84 33.44
C TYR A 33 3.09 9.62 32.87
N ARG A 34 2.57 8.42 33.15
CA ARG A 34 3.20 7.17 32.70
C ARG A 34 2.19 6.23 32.06
N TYR A 35 2.60 5.67 30.94
CA TYR A 35 1.95 4.49 30.39
C TYR A 35 2.18 3.28 31.30
N GLY A 36 1.20 2.37 31.32
CA GLY A 36 1.27 1.16 32.14
C GLY A 36 2.51 0.31 31.85
N ALA A 37 2.93 -0.49 32.83
CA ALA A 37 4.16 -1.29 32.77
C ALA A 37 4.24 -2.20 31.53
N GLN A 38 3.10 -2.60 30.97
CA GLN A 38 3.00 -3.41 29.74
C GLN A 38 3.62 -2.77 28.50
N TYR A 39 3.79 -1.43 28.47
CA TYR A 39 4.37 -0.71 27.33
C TYR A 39 5.87 -0.47 27.46
N LYS A 40 6.45 -0.71 28.65
CA LYS A 40 7.89 -0.49 28.91
C LYS A 40 8.80 -1.24 27.94
N VAL A 41 8.49 -2.51 27.67
CA VAL A 41 9.31 -3.33 26.76
C VAL A 41 9.21 -2.82 25.31
N LYS A 42 8.06 -2.29 24.90
CA LYS A 42 7.87 -1.70 23.57
C LYS A 42 8.76 -0.47 23.36
N TYR A 43 8.78 0.42 24.35
CA TYR A 43 9.62 1.61 24.34
C TYR A 43 11.12 1.27 24.35
N ILE A 44 11.53 0.30 25.17
CA ILE A 44 12.93 -0.14 25.24
C ILE A 44 13.41 -0.67 23.88
N GLU A 45 12.64 -1.54 23.23
CA GLU A 45 13.01 -2.06 21.91
C GLU A 45 13.01 -0.97 20.83
N TYR A 46 12.07 -0.02 20.89
CA TYR A 46 12.05 1.13 19.98
C TYR A 46 13.32 1.97 20.13
N MET A 47 13.67 2.36 21.36
CA MET A 47 14.86 3.16 21.63
C MET A 47 16.15 2.43 21.30
N LYS A 48 16.22 1.11 21.51
CA LYS A 48 17.36 0.29 21.11
C LYS A 48 17.58 0.33 19.59
N GLY A 49 16.52 0.14 18.80
CA GLY A 49 16.60 0.20 17.34
C GLY A 49 16.93 1.60 16.83
N LEU A 50 16.26 2.63 17.36
CA LEU A 50 16.49 4.02 17.00
C LEU A 50 17.92 4.47 17.32
N LYS A 51 18.45 4.08 18.50
CA LYS A 51 19.84 4.34 18.89
C LYS A 51 20.82 3.69 17.92
N ALA A 52 20.63 2.41 17.63
CA ALA A 52 21.53 1.66 16.76
C ALA A 52 21.62 2.27 15.35
N TRP A 53 20.49 2.78 14.81
CA TRP A 53 20.51 3.53 13.56
C TRP A 53 21.17 4.90 13.70
N ALA A 54 20.83 5.65 14.75
CA ALA A 54 21.38 6.98 15.01
C ALA A 54 22.91 7.00 15.18
N GLU A 55 23.49 5.93 15.72
CA GLU A 55 24.94 5.77 15.95
C GLU A 55 25.68 5.07 14.80
N SER A 56 24.96 4.54 13.80
CA SER A 56 25.56 3.87 12.65
C SER A 56 26.22 4.84 11.66
N GLU A 57 27.06 4.31 10.78
CA GLU A 57 27.62 5.04 9.63
C GLU A 57 26.54 5.54 8.65
N TYR A 58 25.36 4.91 8.67
CA TYR A 58 24.21 5.26 7.83
C TYR A 58 23.18 6.10 8.58
N SER A 59 23.59 6.86 9.59
CA SER A 59 22.72 7.77 10.34
C SER A 59 22.24 8.97 9.50
N HIS A 60 21.29 9.72 10.05
CA HIS A 60 20.73 10.92 9.43
C HIS A 60 20.53 12.02 10.49
N PRO A 61 20.73 13.31 10.17
CA PRO A 61 20.50 14.41 11.13
C PRO A 61 19.14 14.34 11.83
N LYS A 62 18.07 14.07 11.06
CA LYS A 62 16.71 13.88 11.60
C LYS A 62 16.60 12.72 12.59
N VAL A 63 17.28 11.61 12.32
CA VAL A 63 17.28 10.44 13.22
C VAL A 63 17.98 10.77 14.53
N LYS A 64 19.13 11.46 14.45
CA LYS A 64 19.85 11.92 15.65
C LYS A 64 19.02 12.89 16.48
N ALA A 65 18.34 13.83 15.84
CA ALA A 65 17.46 14.79 16.52
C ALA A 65 16.29 14.07 17.23
N ILE A 66 15.61 13.15 16.53
CA ILE A 66 14.51 12.36 17.10
C ILE A 66 15.01 11.47 18.24
N TYR A 67 16.14 10.79 18.08
CA TYR A 67 16.75 9.99 19.13
C TYR A 67 17.05 10.84 20.38
N ASN A 68 17.68 12.00 20.20
CA ASN A 68 18.01 12.90 21.30
C ASN A 68 16.76 13.43 22.01
N TYR A 69 15.69 13.76 21.26
CA TYR A 69 14.42 14.18 21.84
C TYR A 69 13.77 13.03 22.63
N CYS A 70 13.62 11.84 22.03
CA CYS A 70 13.04 10.69 22.72
C CYS A 70 13.87 10.25 23.94
N HIS A 71 15.19 10.45 23.92
CA HIS A 71 16.07 10.08 25.03
C HIS A 71 16.05 11.09 26.19
N ASN A 72 16.03 12.39 25.87
CA ASN A 72 16.23 13.46 26.87
C ASN A 72 14.95 14.22 27.25
N CYS A 73 13.87 14.09 26.47
CA CYS A 73 12.62 14.80 26.67
C CYS A 73 11.46 13.82 26.95
N ASP A 74 10.30 14.35 27.30
CA ASP A 74 9.10 13.56 27.59
C ASP A 74 7.95 13.94 26.66
N LEU A 75 7.87 13.22 25.53
CA LEU A 75 6.82 13.40 24.54
C LEU A 75 5.41 13.36 25.15
N LEU A 76 5.15 12.54 26.17
CA LEU A 76 3.81 12.46 26.76
C LEU A 76 3.49 13.75 27.53
N SER A 77 4.44 14.26 28.30
CA SER A 77 4.29 15.54 28.99
C SER A 77 4.09 16.71 28.02
N ASP A 78 4.78 16.69 26.88
CA ASP A 78 4.64 17.71 25.83
C ASP A 78 3.27 17.64 25.13
N LEU A 79 2.76 16.43 24.87
CA LEU A 79 1.41 16.24 24.32
C LEU A 79 0.30 16.65 25.30
N ILE A 80 0.52 16.47 26.60
CA ILE A 80 -0.41 16.91 27.65
C ILE A 80 -0.40 18.43 27.79
N SER A 81 0.78 19.06 27.81
CA SER A 81 0.89 20.52 27.94
C SER A 81 0.28 21.29 26.78
N THR A 82 0.19 20.64 25.61
CA THR A 82 -0.45 21.17 24.39
C THR A 82 -1.93 20.78 24.24
N ALA A 83 -2.51 20.09 25.23
CA ALA A 83 -3.90 19.61 25.23
C ALA A 83 -4.27 18.70 24.04
N ILE A 84 -3.29 18.03 23.43
CA ILE A 84 -3.51 16.99 22.44
C ILE A 84 -3.96 15.69 23.12
N ILE A 85 -3.41 15.44 24.32
CA ILE A 85 -3.74 14.31 25.16
C ILE A 85 -4.21 14.81 26.52
N ASN A 86 -5.36 14.32 26.97
CA ASN A 86 -5.95 14.71 28.24
C ASN A 86 -5.72 13.67 29.33
N VAL A 87 -5.56 14.14 30.56
CA VAL A 87 -5.45 13.32 31.78
C VAL A 87 -6.58 13.66 32.76
N ASP A 88 -6.96 12.69 33.59
CA ASP A 88 -7.92 12.89 34.67
C ASP A 88 -7.28 13.58 35.89
N GLU A 89 -8.08 13.81 36.93
CA GLU A 89 -7.67 14.41 38.20
C GLU A 89 -6.52 13.65 38.90
N ASN A 90 -6.40 12.34 38.64
CA ASN A 90 -5.37 11.48 39.17
C ASN A 90 -4.09 11.45 38.30
N GLY A 91 -4.09 12.13 37.16
CA GLY A 91 -2.98 12.15 36.19
C GLY A 91 -2.94 10.93 35.27
N LYS A 92 -4.01 10.14 35.20
CA LYS A 92 -4.14 9.02 34.27
C LYS A 92 -4.69 9.53 32.94
N LEU A 93 -4.19 8.99 31.83
CA LEU A 93 -4.73 9.29 30.51
C LEU A 93 -6.23 8.99 30.44
N THR A 94 -6.98 9.94 29.88
CA THR A 94 -8.40 9.77 29.59
C THR A 94 -8.62 8.74 28.47
N GLU A 95 -9.85 8.22 28.35
CA GLU A 95 -10.22 7.28 27.29
C GLU A 95 -10.65 7.96 25.98
N GLU A 96 -10.32 9.24 25.84
CA GLU A 96 -10.57 10.02 24.63
C GLU A 96 -9.81 9.45 23.42
N LYS A 97 -10.27 9.86 22.23
CA LYS A 97 -9.78 9.35 20.96
C LYS A 97 -9.45 10.49 20.02
N ILE A 98 -8.33 10.37 19.32
CA ILE A 98 -7.95 11.25 18.21
C ILE A 98 -8.43 10.58 16.93
N GLU A 99 -9.40 11.19 16.23
CA GLU A 99 -9.98 10.65 15.00
C GLU A 99 -10.46 9.19 15.15
N GLY A 100 -11.12 8.87 16.28
CA GLY A 100 -11.60 7.52 16.58
C GLY A 100 -10.51 6.52 17.01
N THR A 101 -9.24 6.94 17.11
CA THR A 101 -8.11 6.12 17.55
C THR A 101 -7.75 6.42 19.00
N GLN A 102 -7.56 5.36 19.81
CA GLN A 102 -7.04 5.48 21.19
C GLN A 102 -5.63 6.07 21.18
N TYR A 103 -5.29 6.91 22.16
CA TYR A 103 -4.00 7.60 22.24
C TYR A 103 -2.79 6.67 22.03
N GLU A 104 -2.77 5.51 22.70
CA GLU A 104 -1.67 4.52 22.62
C GLU A 104 -1.42 4.03 21.19
N LYS A 105 -2.48 4.00 20.37
CA LYS A 105 -2.48 3.48 19.00
C LYS A 105 -2.32 4.57 17.94
N CYS A 106 -2.34 5.84 18.34
CA CYS A 106 -2.08 6.95 17.43
C CYS A 106 -0.66 6.87 16.88
N LEU A 107 -0.54 6.97 15.55
CA LEU A 107 0.76 6.97 14.87
C LEU A 107 1.45 8.32 15.06
N VAL A 108 2.65 8.31 15.63
CA VAL A 108 3.49 9.50 15.75
C VAL A 108 4.33 9.66 14.48
N ARG A 109 4.28 10.86 13.89
CA ARG A 109 5.13 11.23 12.74
C ARG A 109 5.94 12.48 13.09
N TRP A 110 7.18 12.51 12.61
CA TRP A 110 8.14 13.54 12.98
C TRP A 110 8.30 14.58 11.87
N VAL A 111 8.23 15.84 12.28
CA VAL A 111 8.65 17.00 11.48
C VAL A 111 9.88 17.57 12.17
N VAL A 112 11.02 17.57 11.49
CA VAL A 112 12.30 18.00 12.06
C VAL A 112 12.80 19.17 11.24
N TYR A 113 12.92 20.33 11.89
CA TYR A 113 13.47 21.55 11.28
C TYR A 113 14.99 21.59 11.49
N SER A 114 15.72 22.01 10.47
CA SER A 114 17.13 22.40 10.55
C SER A 114 17.36 23.63 9.66
N ASP A 115 18.43 24.38 9.93
CA ASP A 115 18.67 25.70 9.29
C ASP A 115 18.82 25.60 7.76
N ASP A 116 19.27 24.45 7.25
CA ASP A 116 19.50 24.19 5.83
C ASP A 116 18.44 23.26 5.19
N GLU A 117 17.36 22.90 5.91
CA GLU A 117 16.41 21.88 5.47
C GLU A 117 15.35 22.42 4.49
N THR A 118 15.29 21.84 3.30
CA THR A 118 14.20 22.12 2.34
C THR A 118 12.95 21.26 2.57
N ASN A 119 13.05 20.16 3.32
CA ASN A 119 11.93 19.26 3.60
C ASN A 119 11.93 18.73 5.05
N PRO A 120 11.18 19.36 5.98
CA PRO A 120 11.20 18.96 7.38
C PRO A 120 10.41 17.67 7.67
N LYS A 121 9.58 17.20 6.72
CA LYS A 121 8.71 16.03 6.94
C LYS A 121 9.46 14.73 6.66
N THR A 122 9.64 13.91 7.69
CA THR A 122 10.37 12.64 7.58
C THR A 122 9.76 11.63 6.59
N TRP A 123 8.46 11.71 6.30
CA TRP A 123 7.79 10.80 5.37
C TRP A 123 7.84 11.27 3.89
N GLU A 124 8.45 12.41 3.61
CA GLU A 124 8.67 12.93 2.25
C GLU A 124 10.19 12.98 1.92
N ASP A 125 11.05 12.60 2.86
CA ASP A 125 12.50 12.72 2.75
C ASP A 125 13.15 11.43 2.20
N LYS A 126 13.61 11.50 0.94
CA LYS A 126 14.29 10.39 0.27
C LYS A 126 15.67 10.09 0.86
N THR A 127 16.43 11.11 1.31
CA THR A 127 17.77 10.87 1.87
C THR A 127 17.68 10.12 3.18
N LEU A 128 16.64 10.37 3.97
CA LEU A 128 16.31 9.60 5.16
C LEU A 128 15.91 8.15 4.84
N PHE A 129 15.16 7.92 3.75
CA PHE A 129 14.81 6.56 3.33
C PHE A 129 16.02 5.77 2.87
N ASP A 130 16.90 6.40 2.09
CA ASP A 130 18.15 5.79 1.61
C ASP A 130 19.09 5.49 2.80
N SER A 131 19.18 6.40 3.77
CA SER A 131 19.91 6.21 5.03
C SER A 131 19.42 4.95 5.77
N TYR A 132 18.10 4.79 5.95
CA TYR A 132 17.56 3.59 6.59
C TYR A 132 17.79 2.32 5.77
N TYR A 133 17.60 2.40 4.45
CA TYR A 133 17.80 1.27 3.55
C TYR A 133 19.25 0.75 3.66
N ASN A 134 20.24 1.64 3.64
CA ASN A 134 21.64 1.28 3.79
C ASN A 134 21.95 0.71 5.19
N TYR A 135 21.41 1.32 6.25
CA TYR A 135 21.51 0.78 7.61
C TYR A 135 20.93 -0.64 7.70
N ASN A 136 19.72 -0.84 7.17
CA ASN A 136 19.05 -2.13 7.22
C ASN A 136 19.84 -3.19 6.45
N ASN A 137 20.45 -2.84 5.32
CA ASN A 137 21.32 -3.74 4.56
C ASN A 137 22.62 -4.07 5.31
N SER A 138 23.23 -3.11 6.01
CA SER A 138 24.50 -3.32 6.71
C SER A 138 24.40 -4.23 7.93
N ILE A 139 23.21 -4.33 8.52
CA ILE A 139 22.96 -5.22 9.67
C ILE A 139 22.48 -6.62 9.27
N GLN A 140 22.29 -6.90 7.97
CA GLN A 140 21.92 -8.23 7.51
C GLN A 140 23.10 -9.19 7.66
N ASN A 141 22.83 -10.45 8.03
CA ASN A 141 23.86 -11.47 8.13
C ASN A 141 24.26 -11.96 6.71
N PRO A 142 25.51 -11.76 6.25
CA PRO A 142 25.93 -12.20 4.93
C PRO A 142 25.89 -13.72 4.75
N SER A 143 25.98 -14.50 5.83
CA SER A 143 25.90 -15.97 5.75
C SER A 143 24.49 -16.48 5.48
N GLU A 144 23.46 -15.64 5.64
CA GLU A 144 22.05 -15.94 5.36
C GLU A 144 21.61 -15.44 3.98
N ALA A 145 22.53 -14.85 3.20
CA ALA A 145 22.25 -14.40 1.84
C ALA A 145 22.19 -15.58 0.86
N ASP A 146 21.26 -15.51 -0.08
CA ASP A 146 21.06 -16.52 -1.12
C ASP A 146 20.64 -15.85 -2.45
N ILE A 147 20.55 -16.62 -3.53
CA ILE A 147 20.20 -16.12 -4.86
C ILE A 147 18.71 -15.76 -4.87
N CYS A 148 18.39 -14.48 -5.09
CA CYS A 148 17.02 -14.05 -5.30
C CYS A 148 16.52 -14.56 -6.66
N TYR A 149 15.43 -15.34 -6.66
CA TYR A 149 14.89 -15.93 -7.90
C TYR A 149 14.27 -14.90 -8.85
N VAL A 150 13.95 -13.70 -8.34
CA VAL A 150 13.42 -12.59 -9.16
C VAL A 150 14.54 -11.91 -9.94
N THR A 151 15.72 -11.73 -9.35
CA THR A 151 16.81 -10.94 -9.94
C THR A 151 17.99 -11.78 -10.42
N GLY A 152 18.13 -13.02 -9.95
CA GLY A 152 19.30 -13.87 -10.17
C GLY A 152 20.54 -13.45 -9.37
N VAL A 153 20.41 -12.49 -8.45
CA VAL A 153 21.55 -11.92 -7.70
C VAL A 153 21.53 -12.40 -6.25
N LYS A 154 22.71 -12.73 -5.71
CA LYS A 154 22.87 -13.09 -4.30
C LYS A 154 22.62 -11.87 -3.42
N SER A 155 21.66 -11.97 -2.50
CA SER A 155 21.25 -10.89 -1.61
C SER A 155 20.66 -11.43 -0.31
N SER A 156 20.48 -10.58 0.69
CA SER A 156 19.71 -10.94 1.89
C SER A 156 18.31 -11.37 1.49
N ILE A 157 17.86 -12.50 2.04
CA ILE A 157 16.57 -13.10 1.67
C ILE A 157 15.44 -12.51 2.50
N ALA A 158 14.27 -12.34 1.90
CA ALA A 158 13.05 -12.04 2.62
C ALA A 158 12.61 -13.31 3.36
N THR A 159 12.51 -13.23 4.68
CA THR A 159 11.91 -14.31 5.49
C THR A 159 10.41 -14.10 5.66
N ASN A 160 9.94 -12.86 5.43
CA ASN A 160 8.57 -12.47 5.69
C ASN A 160 8.11 -11.34 4.78
N HIS A 161 7.11 -11.65 3.94
CA HIS A 161 6.61 -10.71 2.95
C HIS A 161 5.56 -9.75 3.50
N PRO A 162 5.52 -8.49 3.01
CA PRO A 162 4.52 -7.51 3.42
C PRO A 162 3.09 -7.98 3.20
N LYS A 163 2.20 -7.62 4.13
CA LYS A 163 0.74 -7.78 4.04
C LYS A 163 0.08 -6.43 3.72
N GLY A 164 -1.23 -6.43 3.49
CA GLY A 164 -2.01 -5.19 3.38
C GLY A 164 -2.04 -4.56 1.99
N ILE A 165 -1.65 -5.30 0.95
CA ILE A 165 -1.79 -4.88 -0.46
C ILE A 165 -3.24 -4.49 -0.75
N VAL A 166 -4.21 -5.29 -0.29
CA VAL A 166 -5.64 -4.99 -0.39
C VAL A 166 -6.18 -4.65 1.01
N ARG A 167 -6.78 -3.46 1.16
CA ARG A 167 -7.25 -2.95 2.45
C ARG A 167 -8.36 -3.80 3.10
N ALA A 168 -9.30 -4.30 2.28
CA ALA A 168 -10.43 -5.11 2.75
C ALA A 168 -9.98 -6.38 3.50
N THR A 169 -8.81 -6.92 3.14
CA THR A 169 -8.22 -8.11 3.74
C THR A 169 -6.77 -7.82 4.13
N TYR A 170 -6.58 -6.86 5.05
CA TYR A 170 -5.26 -6.35 5.43
C TYR A 170 -4.26 -7.43 5.87
N GLY A 171 -4.75 -8.53 6.45
CA GLY A 171 -3.93 -9.67 6.89
C GLY A 171 -3.36 -10.53 5.75
N ALA A 172 -3.95 -10.46 4.56
CA ALA A 172 -3.64 -11.36 3.46
C ALA A 172 -2.27 -11.04 2.84
N LYS A 173 -1.50 -12.10 2.57
CA LYS A 173 -0.19 -12.01 1.92
C LYS A 173 -0.22 -12.62 0.54
N LEU A 174 0.44 -11.94 -0.41
CA LEU A 174 0.65 -12.45 -1.76
C LEU A 174 1.61 -13.63 -1.77
N ILE A 175 2.64 -13.56 -0.92
CA ILE A 175 3.64 -14.61 -0.76
C ILE A 175 3.69 -14.98 0.72
N SER A 176 3.52 -16.26 1.04
CA SER A 176 3.51 -16.78 2.40
C SER A 176 4.42 -17.99 2.52
N THR A 177 5.39 -17.92 3.43
CA THR A 177 6.44 -18.94 3.64
C THR A 177 6.30 -19.69 4.97
N ASN A 178 5.30 -19.34 5.79
CA ASN A 178 5.18 -19.75 7.19
C ASN A 178 4.28 -20.96 7.45
N ASP A 179 3.93 -21.75 6.42
CA ASP A 179 3.11 -22.94 6.59
C ASP A 179 4.00 -24.18 6.76
N SER A 180 4.35 -24.49 8.01
CA SER A 180 5.08 -25.70 8.37
C SER A 180 4.17 -26.90 8.66
N ALA A 181 2.84 -26.73 8.58
CA ALA A 181 1.88 -27.78 8.90
C ALA A 181 1.37 -28.49 7.65
N ASN A 182 1.19 -27.77 6.54
CA ASN A 182 0.64 -28.30 5.30
C ASN A 182 1.73 -28.55 4.24
N TYR A 183 1.29 -29.00 3.06
CA TYR A 183 2.14 -29.33 1.91
C TYR A 183 2.51 -28.13 1.04
N THR A 184 2.68 -26.93 1.62
CA THR A 184 3.03 -25.71 0.85
C THR A 184 4.38 -25.87 0.12
N TYR A 185 5.34 -26.52 0.76
CA TYR A 185 6.62 -26.93 0.18
C TYR A 185 6.98 -28.39 0.52
N ARG A 186 6.41 -28.93 1.60
CA ARG A 186 6.65 -30.29 2.08
C ARG A 186 6.15 -31.32 1.07
N GLY A 187 6.92 -32.39 0.90
CA GLY A 187 6.69 -33.44 -0.11
C GLY A 187 7.53 -33.29 -1.38
N ARG A 188 8.04 -32.08 -1.66
CA ARG A 188 9.12 -31.85 -2.64
C ARG A 188 10.39 -31.32 -1.99
N PHE A 189 10.24 -30.48 -0.97
CA PHE A 189 11.32 -29.81 -0.26
C PHE A 189 11.21 -30.06 1.25
N SER A 190 12.36 -30.05 1.94
CA SER A 190 12.41 -30.13 3.41
C SER A 190 12.19 -28.78 4.06
N GLU A 191 12.68 -27.72 3.42
CA GLU A 191 12.62 -26.34 3.90
C GLU A 191 11.96 -25.40 2.89
N TRP A 192 11.33 -24.32 3.37
CA TRP A 192 10.59 -23.39 2.52
C TRP A 192 11.50 -22.67 1.51
N ASN A 193 12.73 -22.34 1.92
CA ASN A 193 13.70 -21.61 1.10
C ASN A 193 14.23 -22.43 -0.06
N GLN A 194 14.07 -23.76 -0.05
CA GLN A 194 14.40 -24.59 -1.22
C GLN A 194 13.35 -24.46 -2.33
N ALA A 195 12.11 -24.07 -2.00
CA ALA A 195 11.04 -23.93 -2.97
C ALA A 195 11.10 -22.59 -3.71
N ALA A 196 11.31 -21.50 -2.98
CA ALA A 196 11.45 -20.17 -3.55
C ALA A 196 12.20 -19.24 -2.60
N VAL A 197 13.20 -18.53 -3.14
CA VAL A 197 13.92 -17.47 -2.45
C VAL A 197 13.68 -16.15 -3.16
N ILE A 198 13.26 -15.14 -2.41
CA ILE A 198 13.11 -13.77 -2.90
C ILE A 198 13.96 -12.87 -2.02
N GLY A 199 14.78 -12.02 -2.63
CA GLY A 199 15.59 -11.04 -1.92
C GLY A 199 14.71 -10.05 -1.17
N LEU A 200 15.19 -9.61 -0.02
CA LEU A 200 14.50 -8.68 0.87
C LEU A 200 14.06 -7.41 0.13
N GLU A 201 14.97 -6.81 -0.62
CA GLU A 201 14.71 -5.61 -1.41
C GLU A 201 13.68 -5.86 -2.52
N SER A 202 13.84 -6.93 -3.30
CA SER A 202 12.91 -7.29 -4.38
C SER A 202 11.50 -7.49 -3.84
N SER A 203 11.37 -8.17 -2.70
CA SER A 203 10.11 -8.35 -1.99
C SER A 203 9.50 -7.01 -1.58
N GLN A 204 10.26 -6.15 -0.90
CA GLN A 204 9.76 -4.85 -0.44
C GLN A 204 9.36 -3.94 -1.61
N LYS A 205 10.19 -3.84 -2.65
CA LYS A 205 9.89 -3.03 -3.85
C LYS A 205 8.61 -3.49 -4.53
N ALA A 206 8.48 -4.79 -4.81
CA ALA A 206 7.31 -5.34 -5.49
C ALA A 206 6.02 -5.14 -4.68
N HIS A 207 6.04 -5.44 -3.37
CA HIS A 207 4.85 -5.32 -2.52
C HIS A 207 4.46 -3.85 -2.29
N ASN A 208 5.42 -2.94 -2.12
CA ASN A 208 5.14 -1.51 -1.98
C ASN A 208 4.59 -0.91 -3.27
N ALA A 209 5.17 -1.27 -4.43
CA ALA A 209 4.67 -0.84 -5.73
C ALA A 209 3.23 -1.32 -5.95
N LEU A 210 2.95 -2.60 -5.69
CA LEU A 210 1.60 -3.14 -5.85
C LEU A 210 0.61 -2.52 -4.84
N SER A 211 1.01 -2.29 -3.60
CA SER A 211 0.16 -1.62 -2.60
C SER A 211 -0.17 -0.18 -3.03
N TRP A 212 0.80 0.54 -3.61
CA TRP A 212 0.58 1.86 -4.17
C TRP A 212 -0.36 1.81 -5.38
N LEU A 213 -0.16 0.87 -6.29
CA LEU A 213 -1.02 0.68 -7.47
C LEU A 213 -2.46 0.36 -7.05
N VAL A 214 -2.67 -0.55 -6.09
CA VAL A 214 -4.00 -0.87 -5.56
C VAL A 214 -4.64 0.35 -4.90
N ALA A 215 -3.89 1.11 -4.11
CA ALA A 215 -4.42 2.28 -3.40
C ALA A 215 -4.83 3.43 -4.34
N ASN A 216 -4.13 3.60 -5.47
CA ASN A 216 -4.35 4.73 -6.38
C ASN A 216 -5.19 4.36 -7.61
N GLN A 217 -5.12 3.11 -8.06
CA GLN A 217 -5.72 2.66 -9.33
C GLN A 217 -6.54 1.38 -9.18
N GLY A 218 -6.62 0.81 -7.97
CA GLY A 218 -7.38 -0.40 -7.71
C GLY A 218 -8.88 -0.16 -7.66
N GLN A 219 -9.65 -1.06 -8.26
CA GLN A 219 -11.10 -1.05 -8.25
C GLN A 219 -11.63 -2.33 -7.62
N ASN A 220 -12.46 -2.19 -6.59
CA ASN A 220 -13.11 -3.33 -5.97
C ASN A 220 -14.47 -3.59 -6.64
N MET A 221 -14.61 -4.75 -7.26
CA MET A 221 -15.85 -5.18 -7.93
C MET A 221 -16.05 -6.67 -7.66
N GLY A 222 -17.25 -7.08 -7.22
CA GLY A 222 -17.57 -8.49 -6.98
C GLY A 222 -16.63 -9.19 -5.99
N GLY A 223 -16.15 -8.48 -4.96
CA GLY A 223 -15.22 -9.03 -3.96
C GLY A 223 -13.76 -9.14 -4.40
N ARG A 224 -13.44 -8.79 -5.65
CA ARG A 224 -12.08 -8.81 -6.20
C ARG A 224 -11.54 -7.41 -6.43
N THR A 225 -10.22 -7.27 -6.40
CA THR A 225 -9.53 -6.00 -6.67
C THR A 225 -8.85 -6.06 -8.03
N TYR A 226 -9.33 -5.24 -8.96
CA TYR A 226 -8.82 -5.11 -10.33
C TYR A 226 -7.87 -3.92 -10.39
N VAL A 227 -6.70 -4.09 -11.00
CA VAL A 227 -5.74 -3.02 -11.21
C VAL A 227 -5.19 -3.12 -12.62
N ALA A 228 -5.13 -1.98 -13.30
CA ALA A 228 -4.48 -1.86 -14.59
C ALA A 228 -3.52 -0.66 -14.54
N TRP A 229 -2.35 -0.78 -15.17
CA TRP A 229 -1.39 0.33 -15.27
C TRP A 229 -0.46 0.18 -16.48
N ASN A 230 0.09 1.31 -16.91
CA ASN A 230 1.25 1.33 -17.78
C ASN A 230 2.53 1.45 -16.91
N PRO A 231 3.56 0.61 -17.10
CA PRO A 231 4.78 0.65 -16.28
C PRO A 231 5.54 1.98 -16.31
N LYS A 232 5.37 2.80 -17.35
CA LYS A 232 5.97 4.14 -17.47
C LYS A 232 5.09 5.25 -16.87
N GLY A 233 3.98 4.90 -16.22
CA GLY A 233 3.07 5.85 -15.57
C GLY A 233 2.17 6.63 -16.54
N LYS A 234 2.07 6.21 -17.81
CA LYS A 234 1.18 6.84 -18.79
C LYS A 234 -0.29 6.55 -18.46
N LYS A 235 -1.15 7.52 -18.75
CA LYS A 235 -2.59 7.42 -18.47
C LYS A 235 -3.24 6.40 -19.39
N ILE A 236 -3.81 5.34 -18.82
CA ILE A 236 -4.58 4.31 -19.53
C ILE A 236 -6.05 4.33 -19.10
N PRO A 237 -6.96 3.70 -19.87
CA PRO A 237 -8.27 3.32 -19.35
C PRO A 237 -8.16 2.53 -18.04
N LYS A 238 -9.13 2.77 -17.17
CA LYS A 238 -9.28 2.10 -15.88
C LYS A 238 -9.55 0.59 -16.04
N ALA A 239 -9.27 -0.21 -15.02
CA ALA A 239 -9.44 -1.66 -15.07
C ALA A 239 -10.90 -2.11 -15.26
N GLY A 240 -11.86 -1.37 -14.71
CA GLY A 240 -13.30 -1.58 -14.93
C GLY A 240 -13.81 -1.09 -16.29
N GLY A 241 -12.94 -0.56 -17.15
CA GLY A 241 -13.32 0.03 -18.43
C GLY A 241 -13.24 1.55 -18.42
N ILE A 242 -13.90 2.18 -19.38
CA ILE A 242 -13.85 3.64 -19.57
C ILE A 242 -14.77 4.37 -18.60
N PHE A 243 -15.91 3.77 -18.27
CA PHE A 243 -17.01 4.39 -17.53
C PHE A 243 -17.30 3.60 -16.25
N ASP A 244 -17.52 4.31 -15.15
CA ASP A 244 -17.78 3.68 -13.85
C ASP A 244 -19.31 3.57 -13.60
N ASP A 245 -20.10 4.47 -14.17
CA ASP A 245 -21.57 4.54 -14.11
C ASP A 245 -22.20 4.99 -15.46
N PHE A 246 -23.50 4.74 -15.65
CA PHE A 246 -24.29 5.28 -16.76
C PHE A 246 -24.36 6.83 -16.75
N ASP A 247 -24.27 7.47 -15.59
CA ASP A 247 -24.20 8.94 -15.55
C ASP A 247 -22.88 9.49 -16.11
N ASP A 248 -21.78 8.73 -16.06
CA ASP A 248 -20.50 9.13 -16.67
C ASP A 248 -20.55 9.12 -18.20
N VAL A 249 -21.51 8.40 -18.78
CA VAL A 249 -21.75 8.34 -20.21
C VAL A 249 -22.81 9.33 -20.69
N ALA A 250 -23.47 10.10 -19.82
CA ALA A 250 -24.52 11.03 -20.25
C ALA A 250 -24.07 11.98 -21.38
N ASP A 251 -22.86 12.54 -21.28
CA ASP A 251 -22.26 13.42 -22.30
C ASP A 251 -21.74 12.66 -23.54
N MET A 252 -21.45 11.37 -23.39
CA MET A 252 -20.90 10.47 -24.42
C MET A 252 -21.98 9.73 -25.20
N THR A 253 -23.15 9.55 -24.61
CA THR A 253 -24.24 8.79 -25.19
C THR A 253 -25.02 9.63 -26.20
N THR A 254 -25.58 8.96 -27.20
CA THR A 254 -26.32 9.59 -28.31
C THR A 254 -27.50 8.72 -28.69
N ASN A 255 -28.43 9.31 -29.45
CA ASN A 255 -29.61 8.60 -29.94
C ASN A 255 -29.32 7.77 -31.20
N THR A 256 -28.10 7.83 -31.76
CA THR A 256 -27.74 7.14 -33.00
C THR A 256 -26.40 6.40 -32.91
N MET A 257 -26.34 5.21 -33.51
CA MET A 257 -25.11 4.38 -33.50
C MET A 257 -23.90 5.10 -34.13
N PRO A 258 -24.02 5.83 -35.25
CA PRO A 258 -22.89 6.55 -35.84
C PRO A 258 -22.27 7.59 -34.89
N GLU A 259 -23.10 8.42 -34.24
CA GLU A 259 -22.62 9.46 -33.33
C GLU A 259 -21.96 8.86 -32.07
N TYR A 260 -22.52 7.77 -31.53
CA TYR A 260 -21.90 7.03 -30.42
C TYR A 260 -20.50 6.52 -30.79
N LYS A 261 -20.36 5.92 -31.98
CA LYS A 261 -19.06 5.46 -32.47
C LYS A 261 -18.08 6.60 -32.68
N GLU A 262 -18.52 7.74 -33.19
CA GLU A 262 -17.67 8.92 -33.38
C GLU A 262 -17.11 9.41 -32.04
N LYS A 263 -17.99 9.63 -31.04
CA LYS A 263 -17.60 10.05 -29.70
C LYS A 263 -16.66 9.05 -29.00
N LEU A 264 -16.95 7.75 -29.11
CA LEU A 264 -16.07 6.70 -28.59
C LEU A 264 -14.69 6.76 -29.23
N ASN A 265 -14.64 6.89 -30.56
CA ASN A 265 -13.37 6.99 -31.29
C ASN A 265 -12.58 8.22 -30.87
N ASP A 266 -13.22 9.37 -30.70
CA ASP A 266 -12.55 10.60 -30.27
C ASP A 266 -12.00 10.52 -28.84
N LEU A 267 -12.75 9.90 -27.92
CA LEU A 267 -12.26 9.60 -26.59
C LEU A 267 -11.02 8.69 -26.64
N LEU A 268 -11.09 7.58 -27.39
CA LEU A 268 -10.00 6.62 -27.48
C LEU A 268 -8.77 7.18 -28.21
N LYS A 269 -8.97 8.07 -29.19
CA LYS A 269 -7.87 8.86 -29.77
C LYS A 269 -7.13 9.68 -28.71
N GLY A 270 -7.83 10.17 -27.69
CA GLY A 270 -7.21 10.84 -26.54
C GLY A 270 -6.17 9.97 -25.84
N TYR A 271 -6.53 8.72 -25.51
CA TYR A 271 -5.58 7.77 -24.91
C TYR A 271 -4.44 7.41 -25.87
N ARG A 272 -4.73 7.18 -27.16
CA ARG A 272 -3.70 6.86 -28.17
C ARG A 272 -2.71 7.99 -28.43
N LYS A 273 -3.03 9.24 -28.10
CA LYS A 273 -2.09 10.37 -28.19
C LYS A 273 -1.01 10.31 -27.11
N GLU A 274 -1.35 9.79 -25.92
CA GLU A 274 -0.45 9.73 -24.77
C GLU A 274 0.29 8.38 -24.67
N LEU A 275 -0.32 7.30 -25.17
CA LEU A 275 0.24 5.94 -25.21
C LEU A 275 0.78 5.57 -26.59
N ASP A 276 2.06 5.22 -26.66
CA ASP A 276 2.64 4.62 -27.87
C ASP A 276 2.06 3.21 -28.04
N ALA A 277 1.79 2.80 -29.28
CA ALA A 277 1.22 1.49 -29.60
C ALA A 277 2.00 0.31 -28.98
N HIS A 278 3.31 0.45 -28.81
CA HIS A 278 4.19 -0.58 -28.24
C HIS A 278 4.36 -0.48 -26.73
N ASP A 279 3.83 0.56 -26.08
CA ASP A 279 3.85 0.63 -24.62
C ASP A 279 3.09 -0.55 -24.00
N ASP A 280 3.53 -1.00 -22.83
CA ASP A 280 2.92 -2.11 -22.13
C ASP A 280 1.76 -1.65 -21.23
N VAL A 281 0.72 -2.47 -21.14
CA VAL A 281 -0.38 -2.35 -20.18
C VAL A 281 -0.44 -3.64 -19.39
N VAL A 282 -0.26 -3.52 -18.07
CA VAL A 282 -0.32 -4.65 -17.15
C VAL A 282 -1.69 -4.64 -16.47
N ILE A 283 -2.32 -5.80 -16.41
CA ILE A 283 -3.61 -6.02 -15.76
C ILE A 283 -3.42 -7.13 -14.73
N ILE A 284 -3.82 -6.88 -13.49
CA ILE A 284 -3.83 -7.86 -12.41
C ILE A 284 -5.17 -7.85 -11.69
N VAL A 285 -5.68 -9.03 -11.35
CA VAL A 285 -6.86 -9.20 -10.51
C VAL A 285 -6.46 -9.98 -9.27
N LEU A 286 -6.72 -9.37 -8.12
CA LEU A 286 -6.39 -9.91 -6.81
C LEU A 286 -7.66 -10.38 -6.11
N ASP A 287 -7.59 -11.59 -5.55
CA ASP A 287 -8.69 -12.22 -4.83
C ASP A 287 -8.19 -12.69 -3.47
N ALA A 288 -8.85 -12.21 -2.40
CA ALA A 288 -8.52 -12.57 -1.04
C ALA A 288 -9.63 -13.44 -0.44
N ALA A 289 -9.69 -14.69 -0.90
CA ALA A 289 -10.68 -15.66 -0.42
C ALA A 289 -10.54 -15.99 1.08
N THR A 290 -9.39 -15.70 1.70
CA THR A 290 -9.14 -15.88 3.13
C THR A 290 -8.47 -14.64 3.71
N THR A 291 -8.48 -14.52 5.04
CA THR A 291 -7.80 -13.43 5.75
C THR A 291 -6.28 -13.52 5.72
N GLY A 292 -5.70 -14.66 5.30
CA GLY A 292 -4.26 -14.93 5.34
C GLY A 292 -3.56 -14.97 3.97
N ARG A 293 -4.29 -15.26 2.88
CA ARG A 293 -3.71 -15.45 1.54
C ARG A 293 -4.39 -14.55 0.51
N LEU A 294 -3.57 -13.88 -0.29
CA LEU A 294 -3.97 -13.07 -1.43
C LEU A 294 -3.54 -13.78 -2.71
N SER A 295 -4.49 -14.11 -3.57
CA SER A 295 -4.24 -14.82 -4.82
C SER A 295 -4.24 -13.86 -6.00
N VAL A 296 -3.38 -14.12 -7.00
CA VAL A 296 -3.49 -13.53 -8.33
C VAL A 296 -4.49 -14.37 -9.11
N ALA A 297 -5.73 -13.89 -9.23
CA ALA A 297 -6.79 -14.58 -9.96
C ALA A 297 -6.68 -14.40 -11.48
N TYR A 298 -6.05 -13.31 -11.91
CA TYR A 298 -5.76 -13.03 -13.32
C TYR A 298 -4.53 -12.13 -13.42
N TYR A 299 -3.70 -12.40 -14.42
CA TYR A 299 -2.57 -11.56 -14.79
C TYR A 299 -2.44 -11.55 -16.31
N ASN A 300 -2.23 -10.38 -16.89
CA ASN A 300 -1.94 -10.26 -18.31
C ASN A 300 -1.13 -8.99 -18.61
N GLU A 301 -0.31 -9.07 -19.63
CA GLU A 301 0.45 -7.95 -20.19
C GLU A 301 0.08 -7.83 -21.67
N LEU A 302 -0.35 -6.64 -22.08
CA LEU A 302 -0.79 -6.35 -23.44
C LEU A 302 -0.04 -5.15 -23.97
N ARG A 303 0.14 -5.09 -25.30
CA ARG A 303 0.49 -3.83 -25.96
C ARG A 303 -0.67 -2.85 -25.82
N SER A 304 -0.37 -1.57 -25.70
CA SER A 304 -1.38 -0.53 -25.54
C SER A 304 -2.34 -0.49 -26.72
N SER A 305 -1.86 -0.78 -27.94
CA SER A 305 -2.70 -0.93 -29.13
C SER A 305 -3.76 -2.00 -28.91
N ASP A 306 -3.35 -3.20 -28.52
CA ASP A 306 -4.25 -4.33 -28.31
C ASP A 306 -5.22 -4.07 -27.16
N PHE A 307 -4.75 -3.42 -26.10
CA PHE A 307 -5.59 -3.06 -24.96
C PHE A 307 -6.71 -2.09 -25.37
N ILE A 308 -6.35 -1.01 -26.06
CA ILE A 308 -7.31 0.01 -26.51
C ILE A 308 -8.23 -0.57 -27.59
N ASP A 309 -7.71 -1.35 -28.53
CA ASP A 309 -8.49 -1.99 -29.61
C ASP A 309 -9.54 -2.96 -29.04
N ARG A 310 -9.20 -3.72 -27.99
CA ARG A 310 -10.14 -4.63 -27.32
C ARG A 310 -11.25 -3.87 -26.58
N ILE A 311 -10.90 -2.77 -25.92
CA ILE A 311 -11.90 -1.89 -25.28
C ILE A 311 -12.81 -1.29 -26.35
N GLN A 312 -12.23 -0.78 -27.44
CA GLN A 312 -12.99 -0.25 -28.57
C GLN A 312 -13.96 -1.29 -29.13
N LEU A 313 -13.46 -2.50 -29.40
CA LEU A 313 -14.25 -3.60 -29.93
C LEU A 313 -15.42 -3.95 -28.99
N TRP A 314 -15.17 -4.04 -27.68
CA TRP A 314 -16.22 -4.24 -26.69
C TRP A 314 -17.29 -3.15 -26.80
N HIS A 315 -16.87 -1.88 -26.82
CA HIS A 315 -17.80 -0.77 -26.83
C HIS A 315 -18.57 -0.63 -28.14
N GLU A 316 -17.98 -0.99 -29.28
CA GLU A 316 -18.63 -0.89 -30.60
C GLU A 316 -19.53 -2.08 -30.93
N THR A 317 -19.26 -3.26 -30.37
CA THR A 317 -20.00 -4.50 -30.70
C THR A 317 -20.99 -4.91 -29.63
N CYS A 318 -20.74 -4.55 -28.37
CA CYS A 318 -21.63 -4.81 -27.24
C CYS A 318 -22.27 -3.49 -26.78
N CYS A 319 -23.11 -2.89 -27.62
CA CYS A 319 -23.86 -1.69 -27.27
C CYS A 319 -25.32 -1.80 -27.70
N TRP A 320 -26.19 -1.14 -26.94
CA TRP A 320 -27.64 -1.13 -27.15
C TRP A 320 -28.25 0.16 -26.59
N PHE A 321 -29.54 0.40 -26.85
CA PHE A 321 -30.31 1.43 -26.17
C PHE A 321 -30.55 1.02 -24.71
N PHE A 322 -29.86 1.68 -23.78
CA PHE A 322 -30.07 1.51 -22.35
C PHE A 322 -31.00 2.59 -21.83
N LYS A 323 -31.91 2.18 -20.94
CA LYS A 323 -32.79 3.09 -20.17
C LYS A 323 -32.32 3.13 -18.73
N TRP A 324 -32.10 4.33 -18.20
CA TRP A 324 -31.81 4.54 -16.79
C TRP A 324 -32.38 5.87 -16.32
N PHE A 325 -32.50 6.04 -15.00
CA PHE A 325 -32.79 7.34 -14.41
C PHE A 325 -31.47 8.02 -14.08
N ASN A 326 -31.26 9.23 -14.58
CA ASN A 326 -30.10 10.02 -14.21
C ASN A 326 -30.24 10.55 -12.76
N LYS A 327 -29.20 11.21 -12.24
CA LYS A 327 -29.22 11.80 -10.87
C LYS A 327 -30.35 12.80 -10.61
N GLU A 328 -30.92 13.39 -11.66
CA GLU A 328 -32.03 14.33 -11.59
C GLU A 328 -33.40 13.63 -11.61
N GLY A 329 -33.43 12.29 -11.69
CA GLY A 329 -34.66 11.49 -11.77
C GLY A 329 -35.32 11.52 -13.15
N THR A 330 -34.60 11.99 -14.17
CA THR A 330 -35.09 11.98 -15.56
C THR A 330 -34.73 10.66 -16.22
N MET A 331 -35.71 10.04 -16.89
CA MET A 331 -35.46 8.83 -17.67
C MET A 331 -34.68 9.20 -18.94
N VAL A 332 -33.50 8.61 -19.08
CA VAL A 332 -32.63 8.76 -20.25
C VAL A 332 -32.63 7.44 -21.00
N GLU A 333 -32.76 7.51 -22.32
CA GLU A 333 -32.61 6.39 -23.23
C GLU A 333 -31.54 6.74 -24.26
N ASN A 334 -30.36 6.13 -24.19
CA ASN A 334 -29.32 6.34 -25.18
C ASN A 334 -28.51 5.06 -25.45
N ILE A 335 -27.72 5.09 -26.53
CA ILE A 335 -26.82 3.99 -26.88
C ILE A 335 -25.57 4.02 -26.01
N THR A 336 -25.26 2.88 -25.39
CA THR A 336 -24.00 2.65 -24.68
C THR A 336 -23.75 1.15 -24.52
N SER A 337 -22.59 0.79 -23.99
CA SER A 337 -22.28 -0.57 -23.57
C SER A 337 -22.65 -0.82 -22.12
N PRO A 338 -22.89 -2.08 -21.72
CA PRO A 338 -23.06 -2.42 -20.32
C PRO A 338 -21.85 -1.96 -19.50
N ILE A 339 -22.11 -1.33 -18.35
CA ILE A 339 -21.07 -0.96 -17.39
C ILE A 339 -20.54 -2.24 -16.72
N THR A 340 -19.23 -2.44 -16.76
CA THR A 340 -18.57 -3.65 -16.22
C THR A 340 -18.93 -3.91 -14.76
N SER A 341 -18.95 -2.87 -13.94
CA SER A 341 -19.31 -2.98 -12.51
C SER A 341 -20.75 -3.48 -12.32
N SER A 342 -21.68 -3.08 -13.20
CA SER A 342 -23.06 -3.54 -13.23
C SER A 342 -23.19 -4.99 -13.68
N ILE A 343 -22.44 -5.42 -14.71
CA ILE A 343 -22.39 -6.84 -15.12
C ILE A 343 -21.96 -7.70 -13.93
N ILE A 344 -20.88 -7.31 -13.26
CA ILE A 344 -20.36 -8.06 -12.11
C ILE A 344 -21.40 -8.12 -10.98
N LYS A 345 -22.05 -6.99 -10.66
CA LYS A 345 -23.10 -6.95 -9.62
C LYS A 345 -24.28 -7.87 -9.92
N CYS A 346 -24.67 -8.03 -11.19
CA CYS A 346 -25.78 -8.91 -11.57
C CYS A 346 -25.39 -10.39 -11.74
N SER A 347 -24.10 -10.70 -11.67
CA SER A 347 -23.57 -12.07 -11.83
C SER A 347 -23.50 -12.85 -10.51
N PHE A 348 -23.79 -12.19 -9.39
CA PHE A 348 -23.88 -12.73 -8.04
C PHE A 348 -25.23 -12.32 -7.44
#